data_AF-A0A7J9A255-F1
#
_entry.id   AF-A0A7J9A255-F1
#
_cell.length_a   1.000
_cell.length_b   1.000
_cell.length_c   1.000
_cell.angle_alpha   90.00
_cell.angle_beta   90.00
_cell.angle_gamma   90.00
#
_symmetry.space_group_name_H-M   'P 1'
#
loop_
_entity.id
_entity.type
_entity.pdbx_description
1 polymer ?
#
loop_
_entity_poly.entity_id
_entity_poly.type
_entity_poly.pdbx_seq_one_letter_code
_entity_poly.pdbx_strand_id
1 'polypeptide(L)'
;MQDTNTTDNKNKVIKFKESAWKCIYFLSAEFLALYVTSKEPWFNNTRHFWVGPGDQVWPDQKIKLKLKGLYMYAAGFYTYSIFALIFWETRRSDFGVLMGHHFATVTLVVLSYIFRFGRVGSVVLAIHDASDVFLEIGKMSKYCGAEKLASIAFIIFVLSWILLRLIYFPFWVLWSTSYEVVQTLDKEKHPVVGPICYYLFNTLLFCLLVLHIYWWVLMYRMLVNQIQAGGKISEDVRSGK
;
A
#
# COMPACT_ATOMS: atom_id res chain seq x y z
N MET A 1 -16.65 36.11 10.42
CA MET A 1 -15.58 35.53 11.27
C MET A 1 -16.04 34.31 12.08
N GLN A 2 -17.23 34.32 12.70
CA GLN A 2 -17.75 33.17 13.47
C GLN A 2 -18.19 31.98 12.58
N ASP A 3 -18.77 32.25 11.41
CA ASP A 3 -19.16 31.21 10.44
C ASP A 3 -17.97 30.51 9.79
N THR A 4 -16.89 31.23 9.52
CA THR A 4 -15.62 30.69 9.01
C THR A 4 -14.99 29.71 10.00
N ASN A 5 -14.86 30.09 11.28
CA ASN A 5 -14.31 29.22 12.32
C ASN A 5 -15.16 27.95 12.54
N THR A 6 -16.48 28.07 12.42
CA THR A 6 -17.41 26.94 12.58
C THR A 6 -17.29 25.96 11.41
N THR A 7 -17.11 26.49 10.20
CA THR A 7 -16.92 25.68 8.98
C THR A 7 -15.57 24.96 8.99
N ASP A 8 -14.50 25.65 9.40
CA ASP A 8 -13.17 25.06 9.53
C ASP A 8 -13.13 23.92 10.56
N ASN A 9 -13.80 24.08 11.70
CA ASN A 9 -13.91 23.02 12.69
C ASN A 9 -14.70 21.81 12.17
N LYS A 10 -15.82 22.03 11.45
CA LYS A 10 -16.57 20.93 10.82
C LYS A 10 -15.72 20.15 9.82
N ASN A 11 -14.95 20.86 8.99
CA ASN A 11 -14.06 20.24 8.01
C ASN A 11 -12.93 19.43 8.67
N LYS A 12 -12.34 19.93 9.77
CA LYS A 12 -11.35 19.18 10.56
C LYS A 12 -11.94 17.88 11.13
N VAL A 13 -13.16 17.93 11.65
CA VAL A 13 -13.84 16.73 12.19
C VAL A 13 -14.12 15.71 11.09
N ILE A 14 -14.53 16.13 9.89
CA ILE A 14 -14.74 15.22 8.75
C ILE A 14 -13.43 14.53 8.37
N LYS A 15 -12.36 15.30 8.14
CA LYS A 15 -11.03 14.76 7.80
C LYS A 15 -10.49 13.83 8.89
N PHE A 16 -10.74 14.15 10.16
CA PHE A 16 -10.39 13.26 11.27
C PHE A 16 -11.14 11.93 11.20
N LYS A 17 -12.45 11.93 10.94
CA LYS A 17 -13.25 10.71 10.81
C LYS A 17 -12.80 9.85 9.64
N GLU A 18 -12.52 10.47 8.49
CA GLU A 18 -11.94 9.79 7.32
C GLU A 18 -10.62 9.10 7.68
N SER A 19 -9.70 9.83 8.33
CA SER A 19 -8.41 9.29 8.76
C SER A 19 -8.54 8.21 9.83
N ALA A 20 -9.46 8.35 10.79
CA ALA A 20 -9.68 7.35 11.83
C ALA A 20 -10.19 6.03 11.26
N TRP A 21 -11.14 6.09 10.31
CA TRP A 21 -11.62 4.90 9.61
C TRP A 21 -10.49 4.18 8.87
N LYS A 22 -9.68 4.92 8.11
CA LYS A 22 -8.52 4.37 7.40
C LYS A 22 -7.49 3.79 8.36
N CYS A 23 -7.22 4.46 9.47
CA CYS A 23 -6.30 3.96 10.49
C CYS A 23 -6.73 2.62 11.08
N ILE A 24 -8.03 2.47 11.41
CA ILE A 24 -8.57 1.21 11.93
C ILE A 24 -8.42 0.09 10.90
N TYR A 25 -8.73 0.39 9.63
CA TYR A 25 -8.53 -0.56 8.54
C TYR A 25 -7.06 -0.95 8.42
N PHE A 26 -6.13 -0.01 8.20
CA PHE A 26 -4.73 -0.32 7.95
C PHE A 26 -4.10 -1.08 9.13
N LEU A 27 -4.44 -0.71 10.37
CA LEU A 27 -3.95 -1.41 11.54
C LEU A 27 -4.44 -2.87 11.60
N SER A 28 -5.73 -3.09 11.37
CA SER A 28 -6.29 -4.45 11.37
C SER A 28 -5.86 -5.27 10.16
N ALA A 29 -5.71 -4.66 8.99
CA ALA A 29 -5.14 -5.24 7.78
C ALA A 29 -3.69 -5.69 8.02
N GLU A 30 -2.87 -4.86 8.65
CA GLU A 30 -1.48 -5.15 8.95
C GLU A 30 -1.36 -6.32 9.94
N PHE A 31 -2.13 -6.31 11.03
CA PHE A 31 -2.16 -7.44 11.95
C PHE A 31 -2.59 -8.74 11.27
N LEU A 32 -3.59 -8.68 10.38
CA LEU A 32 -4.03 -9.84 9.61
C LEU A 32 -2.93 -10.31 8.65
N ALA A 33 -2.29 -9.41 7.91
CA ALA A 33 -1.24 -9.71 6.95
C ALA A 33 -0.03 -10.37 7.63
N LEU A 34 0.39 -9.84 8.78
CA LEU A 34 1.45 -10.43 9.60
C LEU A 34 1.04 -11.78 10.19
N TYR A 35 -0.18 -11.93 10.70
CA TYR A 35 -0.68 -13.21 11.21
C TYR A 35 -0.69 -14.31 10.14
N VAL A 36 -1.06 -13.94 8.90
CA VAL A 36 -1.13 -14.87 7.77
C VAL A 36 0.25 -15.18 7.20
N THR A 37 1.16 -14.21 7.17
CA THR A 37 2.41 -14.30 6.38
C THR A 37 3.66 -14.55 7.22
N SER A 38 3.76 -14.03 8.45
CA SER A 38 5.02 -14.03 9.23
C SER A 38 5.61 -15.41 9.52
N LYS A 39 4.76 -16.44 9.65
CA LYS A 39 5.17 -17.83 9.91
C LYS A 39 5.41 -18.65 8.65
N GLU A 40 5.19 -18.06 7.48
CA GLU A 40 5.32 -18.74 6.20
C GLU A 40 6.75 -18.58 5.64
N PRO A 41 7.28 -19.60 4.94
CA PRO A 41 8.69 -19.61 4.51
C PRO A 41 9.01 -18.48 3.52
N TRP A 42 8.01 -17.99 2.80
CA TRP A 42 8.17 -16.90 1.83
C TRP A 42 8.25 -15.51 2.45
N PHE A 43 8.05 -15.36 3.75
CA PHE A 43 8.25 -14.08 4.43
C PHE A 43 9.73 -13.68 4.48
N ASN A 44 10.63 -14.66 4.63
CA ASN A 44 12.07 -14.44 4.74
C ASN A 44 12.83 -14.70 3.44
N ASN A 45 12.30 -15.52 2.54
CA ASN A 45 12.98 -15.89 1.31
C ASN A 45 12.02 -15.85 0.11
N THR A 46 12.30 -14.93 -0.80
CA THR A 46 11.49 -14.63 -1.99
C THR A 46 11.39 -15.82 -2.96
N ARG A 47 12.38 -16.72 -2.98
CA ARG A 47 12.32 -17.94 -3.78
C ARG A 47 11.11 -18.81 -3.43
N HIS A 48 10.64 -18.75 -2.18
CA HIS A 48 9.46 -19.47 -1.73
C HIS A 48 8.13 -18.85 -2.17
N PHE A 49 8.15 -17.69 -2.85
CA PHE A 49 6.99 -17.25 -3.64
C PHE A 49 6.65 -18.26 -4.73
N TRP A 50 7.67 -18.81 -5.39
CA TRP A 50 7.53 -19.64 -6.58
C TRP A 50 7.59 -21.14 -6.29
N VAL A 51 8.37 -21.53 -5.27
CA VAL A 51 8.59 -22.93 -4.90
C VAL A 51 8.16 -23.18 -3.46
N GLY A 52 7.23 -24.11 -3.26
CA GLY A 52 6.81 -24.59 -1.94
C GLY A 52 7.33 -25.98 -1.61
N PRO A 53 7.06 -26.47 -0.38
CA PRO A 53 7.35 -27.87 0.00
C PRO A 53 6.60 -28.87 -0.89
N GLY A 54 7.25 -29.99 -1.22
CA GLY A 54 6.73 -31.01 -2.14
C GLY A 54 6.73 -30.55 -3.60
N ASP A 55 5.74 -30.98 -4.39
CA ASP A 55 5.64 -30.66 -5.82
C ASP A 55 4.95 -29.30 -6.10
N GLN A 56 4.91 -28.39 -5.12
CA GLN A 56 4.24 -27.10 -5.27
C GLN A 56 5.13 -26.08 -5.98
N VAL A 57 5.08 -26.08 -7.31
CA VAL A 57 5.71 -25.06 -8.15
C VAL A 57 4.62 -24.19 -8.77
N TRP A 58 4.86 -22.87 -8.85
CA TRP A 58 3.96 -21.98 -9.59
C TRP A 58 3.90 -22.40 -11.08
N PRO A 59 2.72 -22.48 -11.73
CA PRO A 59 1.40 -21.97 -11.30
C PRO A 59 0.53 -22.96 -10.49
N ASP A 60 0.96 -24.18 -10.22
CA ASP A 60 0.13 -25.25 -9.64
C ASP A 60 -0.03 -25.16 -8.10
N GLN A 61 0.46 -24.09 -7.47
CA GLN A 61 0.44 -23.90 -6.01
C GLN A 61 -0.97 -23.76 -5.43
N LYS A 62 -1.21 -24.33 -4.24
CA LYS A 62 -2.49 -24.20 -3.53
C LYS A 62 -2.52 -22.93 -2.67
N ILE A 63 -3.63 -22.19 -2.73
CA ILE A 63 -3.86 -21.03 -1.86
C ILE A 63 -4.49 -21.49 -0.54
N LYS A 64 -3.79 -21.24 0.57
CA LYS A 64 -4.29 -21.51 1.93
C LYS A 64 -5.52 -20.66 2.26
N LEU A 65 -6.44 -21.19 3.06
CA LEU A 65 -7.69 -20.49 3.42
C LEU A 65 -7.43 -19.12 4.08
N LYS A 66 -6.45 -19.03 4.98
CA LYS A 66 -6.04 -17.77 5.64
C LYS A 66 -5.61 -16.70 4.63
N LEU A 67 -4.92 -17.11 3.57
CA LEU A 67 -4.48 -16.23 2.49
C LEU A 67 -5.66 -15.76 1.63
N LYS A 68 -6.65 -16.62 1.39
CA LYS A 68 -7.92 -16.19 0.76
C LYS A 68 -8.63 -15.12 1.59
N GLY A 69 -8.69 -15.32 2.92
CA GLY A 69 -9.29 -14.35 3.84
C GLY A 69 -8.62 -12.97 3.77
N LEU A 70 -7.28 -12.94 3.78
CA LEU A 70 -6.52 -11.69 3.60
C LEU A 70 -6.85 -10.99 2.27
N TYR A 71 -6.94 -11.75 1.18
CA TYR A 71 -7.28 -11.21 -0.14
C TYR A 71 -8.69 -10.65 -0.22
N MET A 72 -9.68 -11.37 0.36
CA MET A 72 -11.06 -10.87 0.40
C MET A 72 -11.17 -9.59 1.22
N TYR A 73 -10.43 -9.53 2.35
CA TYR A 73 -10.37 -8.35 3.20
C TYR A 73 -9.79 -7.13 2.47
N ALA A 74 -8.64 -7.31 1.82
CA ALA A 74 -7.99 -6.26 1.03
C ALA A 74 -8.86 -5.84 -0.18
N ALA A 75 -9.36 -6.79 -0.97
CA ALA A 75 -10.20 -6.50 -2.13
C ALA A 75 -11.46 -5.70 -1.76
N GLY A 76 -12.10 -6.06 -0.64
CA GLY A 76 -13.26 -5.34 -0.12
C GLY A 76 -12.94 -3.88 0.19
N PHE A 77 -11.84 -3.62 0.91
CA PHE A 77 -11.45 -2.26 1.24
C PHE A 77 -11.01 -1.42 0.05
N TYR A 78 -10.18 -1.98 -0.84
CA TYR A 78 -9.71 -1.23 -2.02
C TYR A 78 -10.86 -0.92 -2.99
N THR A 79 -11.83 -1.83 -3.11
CA THR A 79 -13.08 -1.56 -3.86
C THR A 79 -13.90 -0.47 -3.17
N TYR A 80 -14.11 -0.58 -1.85
CA TYR A 80 -14.79 0.45 -1.07
C TYR A 80 -14.10 1.82 -1.22
N SER A 81 -12.77 1.86 -1.23
CA SER A 81 -12.00 3.10 -1.35
C SER A 81 -12.20 3.80 -2.70
N ILE A 82 -12.40 3.06 -3.79
CA ILE A 82 -12.77 3.65 -5.09
C ILE A 82 -14.12 4.37 -4.97
N PHE A 83 -15.14 3.72 -4.39
CA PHE A 83 -16.44 4.35 -4.17
C PHE A 83 -16.33 5.54 -3.22
N ALA A 84 -15.59 5.40 -2.12
CA ALA A 84 -15.40 6.47 -1.16
C ALA A 84 -14.72 7.68 -1.80
N LEU A 85 -13.69 7.49 -2.62
CA LEU A 85 -13.02 8.58 -3.33
C LEU A 85 -13.95 9.33 -4.30
N ILE A 86 -14.85 8.62 -4.98
CA ILE A 86 -15.78 9.25 -5.92
C ILE A 86 -16.86 10.04 -5.18
N PHE A 87 -17.41 9.50 -4.09
CA PHE A 87 -18.66 10.01 -3.51
C PHE A 87 -18.53 10.68 -2.13
N TRP A 88 -17.56 10.29 -1.31
CA TRP A 88 -17.52 10.66 0.11
C TRP A 88 -16.25 11.37 0.56
N GLU A 89 -15.09 11.00 0.03
CA GLU A 89 -13.82 11.49 0.53
C GLU A 89 -13.52 12.90 0.03
N THR A 90 -12.93 13.71 0.91
CA THR A 90 -12.47 15.05 0.59
C THR A 90 -11.52 15.05 -0.61
N ARG A 91 -11.88 15.74 -1.69
CA ARG A 91 -11.09 15.82 -2.92
C ARG A 91 -9.78 16.58 -2.71
N ARG A 92 -8.66 15.94 -3.03
CA ARG A 92 -7.29 16.49 -2.95
C ARG A 92 -6.68 16.65 -4.35
N SER A 93 -5.58 17.40 -4.47
CA SER A 93 -4.94 17.67 -5.76
C SER A 93 -4.36 16.42 -6.43
N ASP A 94 -4.05 15.38 -5.66
CA ASP A 94 -3.55 14.08 -6.14
C ASP A 94 -4.67 13.06 -6.42
N PHE A 95 -5.95 13.49 -6.46
CA PHE A 95 -7.11 12.62 -6.67
C PHE A 95 -6.94 11.64 -7.84
N GLY A 96 -6.50 12.11 -9.02
CA GLY A 96 -6.36 11.27 -10.20
C GLY A 96 -5.29 10.19 -10.04
N VAL A 97 -4.18 10.55 -9.39
CA VAL A 97 -3.06 9.63 -9.11
C VAL A 97 -3.50 8.57 -8.10
N LEU A 98 -4.19 8.99 -7.04
CA LEU A 98 -4.72 8.07 -6.01
C LEU A 98 -5.80 7.15 -6.58
N MET A 99 -6.71 7.67 -7.42
CA MET A 99 -7.71 6.84 -8.11
C MET A 99 -7.05 5.78 -9.00
N GLY A 100 -6.07 6.18 -9.82
CA GLY A 100 -5.29 5.26 -10.65
C GLY A 100 -4.59 4.18 -9.83
N HIS A 101 -4.04 4.53 -8.67
CA HIS A 101 -3.47 3.58 -7.72
C HIS A 101 -4.50 2.56 -7.24
N HIS A 102 -5.68 2.99 -6.78
CA HIS A 102 -6.71 2.05 -6.30
C HIS A 102 -7.16 1.07 -7.38
N PHE A 103 -7.34 1.54 -8.63
CA PHE A 103 -7.62 0.65 -9.76
C PHE A 103 -6.48 -0.34 -10.01
N ALA A 104 -5.23 0.12 -10.00
CA ALA A 104 -4.06 -0.76 -10.15
C ALA A 104 -4.00 -1.80 -9.04
N THR A 105 -4.23 -1.40 -7.78
CA THR A 105 -4.20 -2.29 -6.62
C THR A 105 -5.33 -3.32 -6.65
N VAL A 106 -6.58 -2.94 -6.95
CA VAL A 106 -7.68 -3.90 -7.13
C VAL A 106 -7.37 -4.88 -8.25
N THR A 107 -6.85 -4.40 -9.38
CA THR A 107 -6.44 -5.24 -10.51
C THR A 107 -5.34 -6.21 -10.11
N LEU A 108 -4.32 -5.74 -9.39
CA LEU A 108 -3.24 -6.58 -8.86
C LEU A 108 -3.75 -7.65 -7.90
N VAL A 109 -4.67 -7.32 -6.98
CA VAL A 109 -5.26 -8.28 -6.03
C VAL A 109 -6.04 -9.36 -6.78
N VAL A 110 -6.88 -8.97 -7.74
CA VAL A 110 -7.69 -9.91 -8.53
C VAL A 110 -6.80 -10.80 -9.40
N LEU A 111 -5.88 -10.22 -10.17
CA LEU A 111 -4.97 -10.97 -11.03
C LEU A 111 -4.04 -11.87 -10.22
N SER A 112 -3.53 -11.39 -9.09
CA SER A 112 -2.72 -12.20 -8.18
C SER A 112 -3.50 -13.42 -7.65
N TYR A 113 -4.79 -13.24 -7.36
CA TYR A 113 -5.65 -14.35 -6.94
C TYR A 113 -5.87 -15.37 -8.07
N ILE A 114 -6.20 -14.91 -9.28
CA ILE A 114 -6.45 -15.77 -10.45
C ILE A 114 -5.18 -16.52 -10.87
N PHE A 115 -4.05 -15.81 -10.93
CA PHE A 115 -2.75 -16.35 -11.34
C PHE A 115 -1.96 -17.00 -10.20
N ARG A 116 -2.55 -17.13 -9.01
CA ARG A 116 -1.94 -17.78 -7.84
C ARG A 116 -0.62 -17.14 -7.38
N PHE A 117 -0.45 -15.83 -7.58
CA PHE A 117 0.61 -15.01 -6.96
C PHE A 117 0.32 -14.66 -5.49
N GLY A 118 -0.55 -15.44 -4.84
CA GLY A 118 -1.02 -15.23 -3.47
C GLY A 118 0.10 -14.91 -2.47
N ARG A 119 1.19 -15.67 -2.53
CA ARG A 119 2.36 -15.53 -1.64
C ARG A 119 3.08 -14.19 -1.82
N VAL A 120 3.30 -13.77 -3.07
CA VAL A 120 3.88 -12.46 -3.40
C VAL A 120 2.95 -11.36 -2.89
N GLY A 121 1.67 -11.44 -3.25
CA GLY A 121 0.74 -10.37 -2.90
C GLY A 121 0.48 -10.25 -1.40
N SER A 122 0.64 -11.30 -0.58
CA SER A 122 0.54 -11.15 0.88
C SER A 122 1.67 -10.31 1.46
N VAL A 123 2.88 -10.45 0.93
CA VAL A 123 4.03 -9.62 1.30
C VAL A 123 3.83 -8.19 0.79
N VAL A 124 3.35 -8.02 -0.46
CA VAL A 124 3.01 -6.70 -1.01
C VAL A 124 1.98 -5.99 -0.14
N LEU A 125 0.89 -6.65 0.29
CA LEU A 125 -0.11 -6.05 1.17
C LEU A 125 0.50 -5.59 2.51
N ALA A 126 1.28 -6.45 3.17
CA ALA A 126 1.93 -6.12 4.45
C ALA A 126 2.87 -4.90 4.35
N ILE A 127 3.77 -4.87 3.36
CA ILE A 127 4.74 -3.77 3.26
C ILE A 127 4.09 -2.43 2.91
N HIS A 128 2.95 -2.43 2.23
CA HIS A 128 2.24 -1.20 1.87
C HIS A 128 1.41 -0.69 3.06
N ASP A 129 0.55 -1.54 3.62
CA ASP A 129 -0.41 -1.14 4.65
C ASP A 129 0.30 -0.70 5.95
N ALA A 130 1.45 -1.30 6.29
CA ALA A 130 2.24 -0.94 7.48
C ALA A 130 2.58 0.56 7.60
N SER A 131 3.03 1.17 6.50
CA SER A 131 3.42 2.59 6.53
C SER A 131 2.20 3.53 6.63
N ASP A 132 1.04 3.11 6.10
CA ASP A 132 -0.16 3.95 6.07
C ASP A 132 -0.80 4.10 7.46
N VAL A 133 -0.56 3.16 8.37
CA VAL A 133 -0.92 3.32 9.79
C VAL A 133 -0.30 4.59 10.37
N PHE A 134 1.00 4.83 10.14
CA PHE A 134 1.70 6.01 10.66
C PHE A 134 1.21 7.30 10.01
N LEU A 135 0.87 7.25 8.71
CA LEU A 135 0.29 8.38 7.99
C LEU A 135 -1.03 8.83 8.61
N GLU A 136 -1.95 7.89 8.85
CA GLU A 136 -3.26 8.22 9.38
C GLU A 136 -3.19 8.68 10.84
N ILE A 137 -2.30 8.10 11.66
CA ILE A 137 -1.99 8.60 13.01
C ILE A 137 -1.48 10.04 12.96
N GLY A 138 -0.58 10.35 12.03
CA GLY A 138 -0.04 11.71 11.85
C GLY A 138 -1.13 12.72 11.48
N LYS A 139 -2.01 12.38 10.53
CA LYS A 139 -3.15 13.22 10.14
C LYS A 139 -4.12 13.45 11.29
N MET A 140 -4.54 12.39 11.99
CA MET A 140 -5.40 12.49 13.16
C MET A 140 -4.80 13.41 14.23
N SER A 141 -3.51 13.22 14.54
CA SER A 141 -2.78 14.05 15.51
C SER A 141 -2.76 15.52 15.11
N LYS A 142 -2.56 15.80 13.81
CA LYS A 142 -2.59 17.16 13.27
C LYS A 142 -3.98 17.80 13.40
N TYR A 143 -5.05 17.07 13.11
CA TYR A 143 -6.42 17.58 13.23
C TYR A 143 -6.84 17.83 14.69
N CYS A 144 -6.28 17.09 15.64
CA CYS A 144 -6.44 17.32 17.09
C CYS A 144 -5.55 18.44 17.65
N GLY A 145 -4.66 19.05 16.85
CA GLY A 145 -3.70 20.05 17.32
C GLY A 145 -2.50 19.49 18.09
N ALA A 146 -2.31 18.17 18.11
CA ALA A 146 -1.18 17.50 18.76
C ALA A 146 0.07 17.53 17.86
N GLU A 147 0.63 18.74 17.65
CA GLU A 147 1.72 18.99 16.69
C GLU A 147 2.97 18.12 16.92
N LYS A 148 3.35 17.88 18.18
CA LYS A 148 4.52 17.02 18.50
C LYS A 148 4.28 15.57 18.07
N LEU A 149 3.10 15.04 18.34
CA LEU A 149 2.75 13.67 17.95
C LEU A 149 2.64 13.55 16.43
N ALA A 150 2.04 14.54 15.76
CA ALA A 150 1.98 14.59 14.31
C ALA A 150 3.39 14.59 13.69
N SER A 151 4.30 15.42 14.22
CA SER A 151 5.71 15.53 13.80
C SER A 151 6.45 14.19 13.90
N ILE A 152 6.34 13.51 15.05
CA ILE A 152 6.95 12.20 15.27
C ILE A 152 6.36 11.14 14.32
N ALA A 153 5.02 11.08 14.22
CA ALA A 153 4.34 10.13 13.35
C ALA A 153 4.70 10.33 11.87
N PHE A 154 4.84 11.58 11.42
CA PHE A 154 5.27 11.90 10.06
C PHE A 154 6.71 11.43 9.79
N ILE A 155 7.64 11.61 10.73
CA ILE A 155 9.02 11.13 10.58
C ILE A 155 9.05 9.60 10.46
N ILE A 156 8.31 8.88 11.32
CA ILE A 156 8.22 7.42 11.27
C ILE A 156 7.57 6.96 9.96
N PHE A 157 6.53 7.66 9.50
CA PHE A 157 5.90 7.42 8.21
C PHE A 157 6.90 7.55 7.05
N VAL A 158 7.67 8.64 7.00
CA VAL A 158 8.68 8.86 5.95
C VAL A 158 9.75 7.76 5.97
N LEU A 159 10.26 7.41 7.16
CA LEU A 159 11.28 6.35 7.30
C LEU A 159 10.73 4.98 6.84
N SER A 160 9.52 4.61 7.30
CA SER A 160 8.88 3.37 6.89
C SER A 160 8.57 3.33 5.40
N TRP A 161 8.18 4.45 4.79
CA TRP A 161 7.97 4.54 3.34
C TRP A 161 9.25 4.21 2.55
N ILE A 162 10.37 4.79 2.93
CA ILE A 162 11.66 4.53 2.26
C ILE A 162 12.02 3.05 2.39
N LEU A 163 12.02 2.53 3.62
CA LEU A 163 12.44 1.16 3.91
C LEU A 163 11.54 0.13 3.21
N LEU A 164 10.23 0.29 3.28
CA LEU A 164 9.27 -0.71 2.79
C LEU A 164 8.99 -0.56 1.29
N ARG A 165 8.71 0.65 0.80
CA ARG A 165 8.22 0.88 -0.57
C ARG A 165 9.33 1.24 -1.57
N LEU A 166 10.42 1.87 -1.13
CA LEU A 166 11.53 2.27 -2.03
C LEU A 166 12.75 1.35 -1.95
N ILE A 167 12.87 0.54 -0.89
CA ILE A 167 13.95 -0.43 -0.73
C ILE A 167 13.40 -1.86 -0.79
N TYR A 168 12.60 -2.28 0.18
CA TYR A 168 12.17 -3.68 0.25
C TYR A 168 11.36 -4.12 -0.98
N PHE A 169 10.38 -3.30 -1.40
CA PHE A 169 9.54 -3.59 -2.56
C PHE A 169 10.34 -3.78 -3.87
N PRO A 170 11.20 -2.84 -4.32
CA PRO A 170 11.92 -3.04 -5.57
C PRO A 170 13.01 -4.12 -5.51
N PHE A 171 13.79 -4.19 -4.43
CA PHE A 171 14.96 -5.06 -4.38
C PHE A 171 14.63 -6.53 -4.04
N TRP A 172 13.50 -6.81 -3.38
CA TRP A 172 13.07 -8.18 -3.06
C TRP A 172 11.86 -8.61 -3.87
N VAL A 173 10.77 -7.83 -3.84
CA VAL A 173 9.51 -8.24 -4.50
C VAL A 173 9.64 -8.14 -6.02
N LEU A 174 9.98 -6.96 -6.55
CA LEU A 174 10.13 -6.78 -8.01
C LEU A 174 11.26 -7.62 -8.59
N TRP A 175 12.36 -7.77 -7.86
CA TRP A 175 13.42 -8.71 -8.23
C TRP A 175 12.89 -10.13 -8.40
N SER A 176 12.14 -10.62 -7.40
CA SER A 176 11.59 -11.97 -7.43
C SER A 176 10.56 -12.17 -8.55
N THR A 177 9.64 -11.22 -8.73
CA THR A 177 8.63 -11.30 -9.80
C THR A 177 9.19 -11.05 -11.19
N SER A 178 10.34 -10.41 -11.32
CA SER A 178 10.96 -10.16 -12.63
C SER A 178 11.96 -11.24 -13.01
N TYR A 179 12.73 -11.75 -12.05
CA TYR A 179 13.86 -12.65 -12.29
C TYR A 179 13.61 -14.07 -11.80
N GLU A 180 13.29 -14.27 -10.51
CA GLU A 180 13.14 -15.62 -9.94
C GLU A 180 12.00 -16.39 -10.58
N VAL A 181 10.87 -15.75 -10.89
CA VAL A 181 9.74 -16.41 -11.55
C VAL A 181 10.12 -17.01 -12.91
N VAL A 182 10.97 -16.30 -13.68
CA VAL A 182 11.39 -16.74 -15.03
C VAL A 182 12.29 -17.96 -14.96
N GLN A 183 13.04 -18.12 -13.87
CA GLN A 183 13.87 -19.30 -13.61
C GLN A 183 13.03 -20.51 -13.20
N THR A 184 11.86 -20.29 -12.61
CA THR A 184 10.99 -21.37 -12.11
C THR A 184 9.90 -21.80 -13.09
N LEU A 185 9.53 -20.93 -14.02
CA LEU A 185 8.48 -21.22 -14.99
C LEU A 185 8.98 -22.19 -16.06
N ASP A 186 8.35 -23.36 -16.13
CA ASP A 186 8.46 -24.25 -17.28
C ASP A 186 7.73 -23.64 -18.48
N LYS A 187 8.51 -23.03 -19.38
CA LYS A 187 8.01 -22.33 -20.58
C LYS A 187 7.44 -23.30 -21.62
N GLU A 188 7.82 -24.57 -21.58
CA GLU A 188 7.33 -25.60 -22.50
C GLU A 188 5.93 -26.06 -22.10
N LYS A 189 5.69 -26.19 -20.79
CA LYS A 189 4.38 -26.59 -20.23
C LYS A 189 3.34 -25.47 -20.30
N HIS A 190 3.74 -24.20 -20.25
CA HIS A 190 2.84 -23.04 -20.23
C HIS A 190 3.23 -21.92 -21.22
N PRO A 191 3.19 -22.16 -22.53
CA PRO A 191 3.79 -21.27 -23.54
C PRO A 191 3.08 -19.92 -23.73
N VAL A 192 1.77 -19.84 -23.44
CA VAL A 192 0.97 -18.62 -23.70
C VAL A 192 0.56 -17.91 -22.42
N VAL A 193 0.02 -18.66 -21.44
CA VAL A 193 -0.52 -18.08 -20.20
C VAL A 193 0.61 -17.55 -19.30
N GLY A 194 1.74 -18.25 -19.22
CA GLY A 194 2.88 -17.85 -18.37
C GLY A 194 3.41 -16.45 -18.71
N PRO A 195 3.81 -16.17 -19.97
CA PRO A 195 4.32 -14.87 -20.37
C PRO A 195 3.32 -13.72 -20.19
N ILE A 196 2.04 -13.92 -20.51
CA ILE A 196 1.02 -12.87 -20.36
C ILE A 196 0.85 -12.49 -18.89
N CYS A 197 0.73 -13.49 -17.99
CA CYS A 197 0.64 -13.26 -16.55
C CYS A 197 1.88 -12.52 -16.02
N TYR A 198 3.08 -12.92 -16.49
CA TYR A 198 4.34 -12.29 -16.13
C TYR A 198 4.40 -10.81 -16.51
N TYR A 199 4.16 -10.48 -17.78
CA TYR A 199 4.29 -9.09 -18.25
C TYR A 199 3.22 -8.18 -17.66
N LEU A 200 1.97 -8.66 -17.60
CA LEU A 200 0.87 -7.87 -17.05
C LEU A 200 1.10 -7.57 -15.56
N PHE A 201 1.46 -8.59 -14.76
CA PHE A 201 1.65 -8.43 -13.33
C PHE A 201 2.86 -7.54 -13.00
N ASN A 202 4.01 -7.78 -13.65
CA ASN A 202 5.19 -6.93 -13.43
C ASN A 202 4.95 -5.49 -13.87
N THR A 203 4.29 -5.25 -15.00
CA THR A 203 3.98 -3.89 -15.47
C THR A 203 3.19 -3.13 -14.40
N LEU A 204 2.16 -3.75 -13.82
CA LEU A 204 1.37 -3.13 -12.74
C LEU A 204 2.20 -2.87 -11.48
N LEU A 205 3.10 -3.78 -11.09
CA LEU A 205 4.00 -3.56 -9.93
C LEU A 205 5.01 -2.44 -10.19
N PHE A 206 5.54 -2.32 -11.41
CA PHE A 206 6.39 -1.19 -11.81
C PHE A 206 5.61 0.13 -11.84
N CYS A 207 4.35 0.13 -12.31
CA CYS A 207 3.47 1.28 -12.21
C CYS A 207 3.28 1.71 -10.74
N LEU A 208 3.08 0.76 -9.82
CA LEU A 208 3.03 1.07 -8.39
C LEU A 208 4.33 1.69 -7.89
N LEU A 209 5.51 1.19 -8.28
CA LEU A 209 6.79 1.77 -7.89
C LEU A 209 6.92 3.23 -8.37
N VAL A 210 6.52 3.54 -9.60
CA VAL A 210 6.53 4.91 -10.14
C VAL A 210 5.64 5.82 -9.29
N LEU A 211 4.46 5.36 -8.89
CA LEU A 211 3.58 6.10 -7.99
C LEU A 211 4.24 6.30 -6.61
N HIS A 212 4.95 5.30 -6.08
CA HIS A 212 5.67 5.44 -4.82
C HIS A 212 6.78 6.51 -4.88
N ILE A 213 7.49 6.58 -6.00
CA ILE A 213 8.49 7.63 -6.25
C ILE A 213 7.82 9.00 -6.35
N TYR A 214 6.67 9.10 -7.02
CA TYR A 214 5.90 10.35 -7.08
C TYR A 214 5.53 10.86 -5.68
N TRP A 215 4.94 10.02 -4.83
CA TRP A 215 4.60 10.43 -3.47
C TRP A 215 5.82 10.70 -2.61
N TRP A 216 6.91 9.95 -2.80
CA TRP A 216 8.19 10.23 -2.14
C TRP A 216 8.66 11.66 -2.38
N VAL A 217 8.57 12.16 -3.62
CA VAL A 217 8.93 13.55 -3.93
C VAL A 217 8.06 14.55 -3.14
N LEU A 218 6.76 14.27 -2.98
CA LEU A 218 5.87 15.13 -2.19
C LEU A 218 6.21 15.10 -0.69
N MET A 219 6.45 13.91 -0.13
CA MET A 219 6.85 13.76 1.27
C MET A 219 8.20 14.39 1.55
N TYR A 220 9.17 14.25 0.64
CA TYR A 220 10.48 14.87 0.76
C TYR A 220 10.37 16.40 0.80
N ARG A 221 9.54 17.00 -0.06
CA ARG A 221 9.24 18.45 -0.01
C ARG A 221 8.64 18.86 1.34
N MET A 222 7.68 18.09 1.85
CA MET A 222 7.09 18.34 3.18
C MET A 222 8.13 18.21 4.31
N LEU A 223 9.02 17.22 4.24
CA LEU A 223 10.08 17.01 5.22
C LEU A 223 11.08 18.17 5.24
N VAL A 224 11.52 18.64 4.07
CA VAL A 224 12.40 19.81 3.95
C VAL A 224 11.75 21.05 4.56
N ASN A 225 10.46 21.29 4.25
CA ASN A 225 9.71 22.41 4.83
C ASN A 225 9.59 22.29 6.35
N GLN A 226 9.35 21.09 6.89
CA GLN A 226 9.28 20.86 8.33
C GLN A 226 10.61 21.14 9.03
N ILE A 227 11.74 20.75 8.42
CA ILE A 227 13.09 21.05 8.95
C ILE A 227 13.33 22.56 8.95
N GLN A 228 13.01 23.24 7.85
CA GLN A 228 13.14 24.71 7.73
C GLN A 228 12.24 25.46 8.71
N ALA A 229 11.06 24.92 9.03
CA ALA A 229 10.10 25.51 9.98
C ALA A 229 10.36 25.14 11.46
N GLY A 230 11.52 24.59 11.80
CA GLY A 230 11.87 24.24 13.18
C GLY A 230 11.06 23.08 13.75
N GLY A 231 10.69 22.09 12.93
CA GLY A 231 10.02 20.86 13.35
C GLY A 231 8.50 20.89 13.32
N LYS A 232 7.88 22.02 12.95
CA LYS A 232 6.43 22.14 12.73
C LYS A 232 6.05 21.60 11.35
N ILE A 233 5.07 20.71 11.30
CA ILE A 233 4.54 20.20 10.03
C ILE A 233 3.76 21.32 9.33
N SER A 234 4.15 21.64 8.09
CA SER A 234 3.42 22.56 7.21
C SER A 234 2.09 21.98 6.74
N GLU A 235 1.20 22.79 6.19
CA GLU A 235 -0.01 22.31 5.50
C GLU A 235 0.35 21.19 4.50
N ASP A 236 -0.50 20.15 4.41
CA ASP A 236 -0.33 19.05 3.45
C ASP A 236 -0.35 19.65 2.04
N VAL A 237 0.73 19.47 1.28
CA VAL A 237 0.91 20.06 -0.06
C VAL A 237 -0.17 19.63 -1.06
N ARG A 238 -0.96 18.61 -0.71
CA ARG A 238 -2.08 18.08 -1.50
C ARG A 238 -3.44 18.62 -1.08
N SER A 239 -3.52 19.26 0.08
CA SER A 239 -4.70 20.02 0.47
C SER A 239 -4.69 21.30 -0.37
N GLY A 240 -5.50 21.33 -1.42
CA GLY A 240 -5.61 22.52 -2.28
C GLY A 240 -6.01 23.76 -1.48
N LYS A 241 -5.59 24.93 -1.97
CA LYS A 241 -6.16 26.24 -1.60
C LYS A 241 -7.63 26.32 -2.02
#